data_AF-A0A946MSW9-F1
#
_entry.id   AF-A0A946MSW9-F1
#
_cell.length_a   1.000
_cell.length_b   1.000
_cell.length_c   1.000
_cell.angle_alpha   90.00
_cell.angle_beta   90.00
_cell.angle_gamma   90.00
#
_symmetry.space_group_name_H-M   'P 1'
#
loop_
_entity.id
_entity.type
_entity.pdbx_description
1 polymer ?
#
loop_
_entity_poly.entity_id
_entity_poly.type
_entity_poly.pdbx_seq_one_letter_code
_entity_poly.pdbx_strand_id
1 'polypeptide(L)'
;MAEKELNITGSQRAAILMLGLGESLAAELMKHMEPSEVERVGKAMASLSGVSDEQVAEVLSSFHDELGNVNPIGVGASGFTERVMLEALGEEKARNVLFKVMPGDKPTKGMDALRWMPAISVANIIRQEHPQIGAMILTLLEDVLAGQILPLLDQDLRKDIMYRVARLEKLDPSAMEELDKVLEHHIGAAPKAIARDV
;
A
#
# COMPACT_ATOMS: atom_id res chain seq x y z
N MET A 1 -26.57 -26.96 21.83
CA MET A 1 -27.38 -26.64 20.63
C MET A 1 -26.55 -27.12 19.46
N ALA A 2 -27.08 -28.02 18.64
CA ALA A 2 -26.31 -28.65 17.56
C ALA A 2 -26.13 -27.66 16.40
N GLU A 3 -24.88 -27.31 16.09
CA GLU A 3 -24.52 -26.64 14.84
C GLU A 3 -24.92 -27.55 13.69
N LYS A 4 -25.84 -27.08 12.86
CA LYS A 4 -26.29 -27.80 11.68
C LYS A 4 -25.24 -27.53 10.61
N GLU A 5 -24.24 -28.40 10.49
CA GLU A 5 -23.31 -28.38 9.35
C GLU A 5 -24.14 -28.41 8.06
N LEU A 6 -24.27 -27.25 7.42
CA LEU A 6 -24.82 -27.15 6.09
C LEU A 6 -23.78 -27.82 5.19
N ASN A 7 -24.14 -28.99 4.66
CA ASN A 7 -23.25 -29.83 3.85
C ASN A 7 -23.07 -29.19 2.45
N ILE A 8 -22.41 -28.03 2.41
CA ILE A 8 -22.18 -27.21 1.21
C ILE A 8 -20.87 -27.66 0.58
N THR A 9 -20.93 -28.15 -0.65
CA THR A 9 -19.74 -28.57 -1.41
C THR A 9 -18.87 -27.35 -1.77
N GLY A 10 -17.57 -27.55 -1.99
CA GLY A 10 -16.66 -26.46 -2.40
C GLY A 10 -17.13 -25.70 -3.65
N SER A 11 -17.73 -26.40 -4.62
CA SER A 11 -18.29 -25.78 -5.83
C SER A 11 -19.50 -24.89 -5.52
N GLN A 12 -20.34 -25.28 -4.55
CA GLN A 12 -21.46 -24.47 -4.07
C GLN A 12 -20.98 -23.27 -3.25
N ARG A 13 -19.95 -23.43 -2.41
CA ARG A 13 -19.31 -22.31 -1.70
C ARG A 13 -18.77 -21.28 -2.68
N ALA A 14 -18.03 -21.73 -3.71
CA ALA A 14 -17.53 -20.87 -4.77
C ALA A 14 -18.67 -20.15 -5.51
N ALA A 15 -19.73 -20.87 -5.87
CA ALA A 15 -20.88 -20.29 -6.54
C ALA A 15 -21.61 -19.23 -5.68
N ILE A 16 -21.78 -19.46 -4.38
CA ILE A 16 -22.36 -18.48 -3.43
C ILE A 16 -21.47 -17.23 -3.34
N LEU A 17 -20.15 -17.40 -3.25
CA LEU A 17 -19.19 -16.28 -3.21
C LEU A 17 -19.24 -15.45 -4.50
N MET A 18 -19.24 -16.12 -5.67
CA MET A 18 -19.33 -15.44 -6.98
C MET A 18 -20.60 -14.61 -7.11
N LEU A 19 -21.75 -15.11 -6.61
CA LEU A 19 -22.99 -14.35 -6.58
C LEU A 19 -22.90 -13.12 -5.67
N GLY A 20 -22.23 -13.22 -4.52
CA GLY A 20 -22.02 -12.09 -3.61
C GLY A 20 -21.07 -11.01 -4.14
N LEU A 21 -20.09 -11.38 -4.97
CA LEU A 21 -19.15 -10.44 -5.60
C LEU A 21 -19.76 -9.68 -6.80
N GLY A 22 -20.86 -10.19 -7.35
CA GLY A 22 -21.51 -9.62 -8.52
C GLY A 22 -20.86 -10.01 -9.86
N GLU A 23 -21.58 -9.74 -10.94
CA GLU A 23 -21.29 -10.27 -12.27
C GLU A 23 -19.89 -9.91 -12.79
N SER A 24 -19.44 -8.66 -12.59
CA SER A 24 -18.15 -8.19 -13.13
C SER A 24 -16.96 -8.90 -12.49
N LEU A 25 -16.95 -9.01 -11.17
CA LEU A 25 -15.85 -9.65 -10.43
C LEU A 25 -15.86 -11.16 -10.64
N ALA A 26 -17.04 -11.79 -10.65
CA ALA A 26 -17.18 -13.21 -10.94
C ALA A 26 -16.67 -13.56 -12.35
N ALA A 27 -16.99 -12.73 -13.35
CA ALA A 27 -16.51 -12.93 -14.72
C ALA A 27 -14.98 -12.82 -14.82
N GLU A 28 -14.38 -11.88 -14.09
CA GLU A 28 -12.91 -11.75 -14.06
C GLU A 28 -12.25 -12.97 -13.43
N LEU A 29 -12.79 -13.46 -12.31
CA LEU A 29 -12.28 -14.67 -11.66
C LEU A 29 -12.39 -15.90 -12.58
N MET A 30 -13.50 -16.06 -13.31
CA MET A 30 -13.68 -17.19 -14.23
C MET A 30 -12.64 -17.23 -15.35
N LYS A 31 -12.08 -16.09 -15.77
CA LYS A 31 -11.00 -16.06 -16.79
C LYS A 31 -9.71 -16.71 -16.32
N HIS A 32 -9.52 -16.84 -15.01
CA HIS A 32 -8.34 -17.45 -14.39
C HIS A 32 -8.53 -18.92 -14.02
N MET A 33 -9.69 -19.51 -14.33
CA MET A 33 -10.02 -20.90 -13.98
C MET A 33 -9.82 -21.84 -15.18
N GLU A 34 -9.48 -23.09 -14.91
CA GLU A 34 -9.43 -24.12 -15.95
C GLU A 34 -10.85 -24.44 -16.47
N PRO A 35 -11.01 -24.91 -17.74
CA PRO A 35 -12.33 -25.18 -18.30
C PRO A 35 -13.20 -26.13 -17.46
N SER A 36 -12.60 -27.13 -16.83
CA SER A 36 -13.28 -28.09 -15.95
C SER A 36 -13.77 -27.47 -14.64
N GLU A 37 -13.10 -26.42 -14.16
CA GLU A 37 -13.48 -25.69 -12.95
C GLU A 37 -14.62 -24.72 -13.25
N VAL A 38 -14.56 -24.03 -14.38
CA VAL A 38 -15.64 -23.16 -14.88
C VAL A 38 -16.92 -23.97 -15.04
N GLU A 39 -16.86 -25.17 -15.64
CA GLU A 39 -18.04 -26.03 -15.81
C GLU A 39 -18.65 -26.43 -14.46
N ARG A 40 -17.80 -26.80 -13.49
CA ARG A 40 -18.22 -27.26 -12.17
C ARG A 40 -18.84 -26.12 -11.33
N VAL A 41 -18.23 -24.93 -11.33
CA VAL A 41 -18.77 -23.76 -10.64
C VAL A 41 -20.01 -23.23 -11.35
N GLY A 42 -20.02 -23.20 -12.68
CA GLY A 42 -21.18 -22.78 -13.48
C GLY A 42 -22.40 -23.68 -13.25
N LYS A 43 -22.20 -25.00 -13.19
CA LYS A 43 -23.26 -25.95 -12.81
C LYS A 43 -23.78 -25.69 -11.39
N ALA A 44 -22.88 -25.42 -10.45
CA ALA A 44 -23.27 -25.09 -9.09
C ALA A 44 -24.09 -23.79 -9.05
N MET A 45 -23.64 -22.71 -9.71
CA MET A 45 -24.37 -21.44 -9.82
C MET A 45 -25.76 -21.61 -10.42
N ALA A 46 -25.89 -22.37 -11.51
CA ALA A 46 -27.18 -22.63 -12.15
C ALA A 46 -28.13 -23.49 -11.28
N SER A 47 -27.58 -24.36 -10.42
CA SER A 47 -28.34 -25.22 -9.52
C SER A 47 -28.72 -24.56 -8.19
N LEU A 48 -28.11 -23.43 -7.85
CA LEU A 48 -28.41 -22.71 -6.62
C LEU A 48 -29.76 -22.01 -6.75
N SER A 49 -30.76 -22.53 -6.04
CA SER A 49 -32.07 -21.91 -5.90
C SER A 49 -32.41 -21.79 -4.42
N GLY A 50 -32.71 -20.57 -3.95
CA GLY A 50 -33.14 -20.32 -2.57
C GLY A 50 -32.01 -20.40 -1.55
N VAL A 51 -30.87 -19.79 -1.82
CA VAL A 51 -29.80 -19.61 -0.83
C VAL A 51 -30.30 -18.67 0.27
N SER A 52 -30.23 -19.10 1.53
CA SER A 52 -30.64 -18.24 2.64
C SER A 52 -29.54 -17.24 3.01
N ASP A 53 -29.93 -16.11 3.61
CA ASP A 53 -28.98 -15.08 4.06
C ASP A 53 -27.97 -15.67 5.06
N GLU A 54 -28.37 -16.65 5.88
CA GLU A 54 -27.48 -17.36 6.80
C GLU A 54 -26.41 -18.18 6.06
N GLN A 55 -26.75 -18.84 4.96
CA GLN A 55 -25.80 -19.61 4.15
C GLN A 55 -24.78 -18.69 3.46
N VAL A 56 -25.23 -17.52 2.99
CA VAL A 56 -24.34 -16.51 2.41
C VAL A 56 -23.37 -16.00 3.49
N ALA A 57 -23.89 -15.64 4.66
CA ALA A 57 -23.08 -15.14 5.77
C ALA A 57 -22.04 -16.18 6.24
N GLU A 58 -22.42 -17.46 6.34
CA GLU A 58 -21.52 -18.55 6.72
C GLU A 58 -20.39 -18.73 5.70
N VAL A 59 -20.72 -18.77 4.41
CA VAL A 59 -19.71 -18.92 3.34
C VAL A 59 -18.74 -17.75 3.31
N LEU A 60 -19.23 -16.51 3.48
CA LEU A 60 -18.39 -15.32 3.53
C LEU A 60 -17.51 -15.28 4.77
N SER A 61 -18.04 -15.64 5.94
CA SER A 61 -17.26 -15.71 7.19
C SER A 61 -16.16 -16.76 7.07
N SER A 62 -16.50 -17.96 6.60
CA SER A 62 -15.53 -19.04 6.42
C SER A 62 -14.46 -18.68 5.38
N PHE A 63 -14.83 -17.99 4.29
CA PHE A 63 -13.87 -17.49 3.31
C PHE A 63 -12.94 -16.43 3.92
N HIS A 64 -13.48 -15.54 4.76
CA HIS A 64 -12.68 -14.55 5.48
C HIS A 64 -11.68 -15.21 6.45
N ASP A 65 -12.10 -16.22 7.20
CA ASP A 65 -11.26 -16.97 8.13
C ASP A 65 -10.17 -17.76 7.39
N GLU A 66 -10.50 -18.36 6.24
CA GLU A 66 -9.54 -19.03 5.36
C GLU A 66 -8.54 -18.04 4.75
N LEU A 67 -8.97 -16.84 4.33
CA LEU A 67 -8.08 -15.76 3.88
C LEU A 67 -7.16 -15.25 5.00
N GLY A 68 -7.66 -15.17 6.23
CA GLY A 68 -6.87 -14.82 7.42
C GLY A 68 -5.72 -15.79 7.67
N ASN A 69 -5.89 -17.07 7.31
CA ASN A 69 -4.86 -18.11 7.40
C ASN A 69 -3.86 -18.13 6.22
N VAL A 70 -4.24 -17.59 5.06
CA VAL A 70 -3.36 -17.37 3.88
C VAL A 70 -2.57 -16.04 3.98
N ASN A 71 -2.67 -15.42 5.15
CA ASN A 71 -2.30 -14.07 5.51
C ASN A 71 -1.37 -13.25 4.58
N PRO A 72 -1.94 -12.30 3.80
CA PRO A 72 -1.24 -11.13 3.30
C PRO A 72 -1.10 -10.01 4.34
N ILE A 73 -1.67 -10.11 5.56
CA ILE A 73 -1.46 -9.12 6.64
C ILE A 73 -0.01 -9.17 7.17
N GLY A 74 0.80 -10.16 6.74
CA GLY A 74 2.26 -10.08 6.84
C GLY A 74 2.87 -8.96 5.97
N VAL A 75 2.16 -8.52 4.92
CA VAL A 75 2.39 -7.26 4.21
C VAL A 75 1.43 -6.26 4.83
N GLY A 76 1.87 -5.55 5.87
CA GLY A 76 1.03 -4.74 6.75
C GLY A 76 -0.07 -3.93 6.04
N ALA A 77 -1.18 -3.68 6.75
CA ALA A 77 -2.38 -3.00 6.24
C ALA A 77 -2.09 -1.70 5.44
N SER A 78 -0.96 -1.04 5.70
CA SER A 78 -0.45 0.07 4.90
C SER A 78 -0.21 -0.28 3.43
N GLY A 79 0.47 -1.39 3.12
CA GLY A 79 0.82 -1.77 1.75
C GLY A 79 -0.38 -2.22 0.93
N PHE A 80 -1.38 -2.84 1.56
CA PHE A 80 -2.66 -3.12 0.88
C PHE A 80 -3.40 -1.82 0.56
N THR A 81 -3.51 -0.92 1.54
CA THR A 81 -4.18 0.38 1.36
C THR A 81 -3.49 1.22 0.29
N GLU A 82 -2.16 1.20 0.24
CA GLU A 82 -1.36 1.83 -0.81
C GLU A 82 -1.75 1.34 -2.21
N ARG A 83 -1.72 0.03 -2.43
CA ARG A 83 -2.04 -0.56 -3.74
C ARG A 83 -3.45 -0.20 -4.19
N VAL A 84 -4.42 -0.30 -3.28
CA VAL A 84 -5.82 0.04 -3.56
C VAL A 84 -5.96 1.53 -3.91
N MET A 85 -5.30 2.42 -3.17
CA MET A 85 -5.36 3.87 -3.44
C MET A 85 -4.66 4.25 -4.75
N LEU A 86 -3.51 3.64 -5.06
CA LEU A 86 -2.79 3.82 -6.32
C LEU A 86 -3.64 3.39 -7.52
N GLU A 87 -4.29 2.25 -7.41
CA GLU A 87 -5.14 1.70 -8.48
C GLU A 87 -6.44 2.51 -8.66
N ALA A 88 -7.04 2.97 -7.56
CA ALA A 88 -8.30 3.73 -7.62
C ALA A 88 -8.12 5.19 -8.08
N LEU A 89 -7.00 5.84 -7.76
CA LEU A 89 -6.82 7.29 -7.92
C LEU A 89 -5.71 7.68 -8.91
N GLY A 90 -4.81 6.75 -9.26
CA GLY A 90 -3.57 7.02 -9.97
C GLY A 90 -2.48 7.61 -9.07
N GLU A 91 -1.21 7.45 -9.48
CA GLU A 91 -0.02 7.67 -8.65
C GLU A 91 0.04 9.06 -7.98
N GLU A 92 -0.24 10.12 -8.73
CA GLU A 92 -0.15 11.50 -8.24
C GLU A 92 -1.20 11.83 -7.17
N LYS A 93 -2.45 11.39 -7.39
CA LYS A 93 -3.56 11.67 -6.46
C LYS A 93 -3.51 10.76 -5.25
N ALA A 94 -3.17 9.49 -5.46
CA ALA A 94 -2.99 8.52 -4.39
C ALA A 94 -1.93 8.99 -3.39
N ARG A 95 -0.77 9.49 -3.84
CA ARG A 95 0.27 10.02 -2.94
C ARG A 95 -0.24 11.14 -2.03
N ASN A 96 -0.99 12.09 -2.59
CA ASN A 96 -1.55 13.20 -1.82
C ASN A 96 -2.62 12.78 -0.80
N VAL A 97 -3.37 11.72 -1.09
CA VAL A 97 -4.43 11.19 -0.21
C VAL A 97 -3.85 10.25 0.84
N LEU A 98 -2.95 9.35 0.45
CA LEU A 98 -2.25 8.43 1.36
C LEU A 98 -1.49 9.18 2.44
N PHE A 99 -0.83 10.30 2.09
CA PHE A 99 -0.19 11.19 3.08
C PHE A 99 -1.14 11.70 4.17
N LYS A 100 -2.43 11.85 3.86
CA LYS A 100 -3.45 12.40 4.78
C LYS A 100 -4.27 11.33 5.51
N VAL A 101 -4.45 10.18 4.89
CA VAL A 101 -5.42 9.14 5.32
C VAL A 101 -4.75 8.00 6.08
N MET A 102 -3.44 7.77 5.89
CA MET A 102 -2.76 6.78 6.71
C MET A 102 -2.89 7.15 8.19
N PRO A 103 -3.51 6.30 9.02
CA PRO A 103 -3.68 6.56 10.44
C PRO A 103 -2.33 6.84 11.07
N GLY A 104 -2.31 7.79 12.02
CA GLY A 104 -1.15 8.16 12.82
C GLY A 104 -0.66 7.07 13.76
N ASP A 105 -0.31 5.90 13.24
CA ASP A 105 0.98 5.34 13.64
C ASP A 105 1.99 6.32 13.07
N LYS A 106 2.64 7.09 13.95
CA LYS A 106 3.83 7.85 13.59
C LYS A 106 4.61 6.98 12.60
N PRO A 107 4.98 7.44 11.40
CA PRO A 107 6.01 6.72 10.66
C PRO A 107 7.13 6.61 11.67
N THR A 108 7.35 5.39 12.20
CA THR A 108 8.23 5.18 13.35
C THR A 108 9.68 5.44 12.98
N LYS A 109 9.88 5.85 11.72
CA LYS A 109 11.08 6.25 11.04
C LYS A 109 10.75 7.40 10.10
N GLY A 110 11.38 8.57 10.27
CA GLY A 110 11.30 9.71 9.36
C GLY A 110 11.64 9.37 7.90
N MET A 111 12.39 8.29 7.67
CA MET A 111 12.67 7.78 6.31
C MET A 111 11.42 7.28 5.57
N ASP A 112 10.47 6.63 6.26
CA ASP A 112 9.28 6.08 5.60
C ASP A 112 8.37 7.20 5.09
N ALA A 113 8.32 8.33 5.80
CA ALA A 113 7.57 9.51 5.39
C ALA A 113 8.08 10.12 4.07
N LEU A 114 9.39 10.05 3.79
CA LEU A 114 9.97 10.64 2.57
C LEU A 114 9.40 10.03 1.29
N ARG A 115 9.01 8.75 1.30
CA ARG A 115 8.43 8.04 0.14
C ARG A 115 7.12 8.66 -0.34
N TRP A 116 6.40 9.32 0.57
CA TRP A 116 5.07 9.87 0.34
C TRP A 116 5.07 11.39 0.16
N MET A 117 6.22 12.02 0.40
CA MET A 117 6.34 13.46 0.29
C MET A 117 6.48 13.89 -1.19
N PRO A 118 5.84 15.01 -1.59
CA PRO A 118 6.09 15.60 -2.89
C PRO A 118 7.58 15.88 -3.10
N ALA A 119 8.09 15.65 -4.32
CA ALA A 119 9.50 15.85 -4.65
C ALA A 119 10.03 17.23 -4.25
N ILE A 120 9.19 18.27 -4.36
CA ILE A 120 9.53 19.63 -3.95
C ILE A 120 9.71 19.79 -2.43
N SER A 121 8.92 19.08 -1.63
CA SER A 121 9.04 19.08 -0.17
C SER A 121 10.33 18.38 0.26
N VAL A 122 10.66 17.25 -0.36
CA VAL A 122 11.92 16.55 -0.11
C VAL A 122 13.12 17.40 -0.55
N ALA A 123 13.04 18.06 -1.72
CA ALA A 123 14.07 18.98 -2.17
C ALA A 123 14.29 20.14 -1.19
N ASN A 124 13.23 20.68 -0.57
CA ASN A 124 13.34 21.72 0.44
C ASN A 124 14.08 21.23 1.70
N ILE A 125 13.80 20.01 2.16
CA ILE A 125 14.54 19.39 3.27
C ILE A 125 16.02 19.26 2.91
N ILE A 126 16.33 18.70 1.74
CA ILE A 126 17.72 18.51 1.28
C ILE A 126 18.49 19.83 1.24
N ARG A 127 17.86 20.95 0.84
CA ARG A 127 18.52 22.26 0.81
C ARG A 127 18.87 22.82 2.20
N GLN A 128 18.18 22.37 3.24
CA GLN A 128 18.42 22.81 4.63
C GLN A 128 19.44 21.94 5.36
N GLU A 129 19.86 20.83 4.74
CA GLU A 129 20.71 19.82 5.34
C GLU A 129 22.12 19.80 4.75
N HIS A 130 23.05 19.16 5.47
CA HIS A 130 24.40 18.95 4.96
C HIS A 130 24.36 18.05 3.69
N PRO A 131 25.19 18.30 2.66
CA PRO A 131 25.16 17.52 1.40
C PRO A 131 25.29 16.00 1.58
N GLN A 132 25.92 15.56 2.66
CA GLN A 132 25.97 14.15 3.03
C GLN A 132 24.59 13.56 3.34
N ILE A 133 23.75 14.28 4.09
CA ILE A 133 22.38 13.85 4.42
C ILE A 133 21.55 13.79 3.14
N GLY A 134 21.67 14.80 2.26
CA GLY A 134 21.04 14.77 0.94
C GLY A 134 21.44 13.56 0.09
N ALA A 135 22.72 13.18 0.10
CA ALA A 135 23.20 11.99 -0.58
C ALA A 135 22.61 10.70 0.00
N MET A 136 22.52 10.60 1.33
CA MET A 136 21.89 9.45 2.00
C MET A 136 20.40 9.36 1.65
N ILE A 137 19.68 10.47 1.70
CA ILE A 137 18.26 10.55 1.31
C ILE A 137 18.08 10.03 -0.12
N LEU A 138 18.82 10.56 -1.09
CA LEU A 138 18.66 10.15 -2.49
C LEU A 138 18.99 8.67 -2.74
N THR A 139 19.91 8.09 -1.97
CA THR A 139 20.28 6.67 -2.09
C THR A 139 19.18 5.73 -1.57
N LEU A 140 18.30 6.25 -0.70
CA LEU A 140 17.24 5.48 -0.05
C LEU A 140 15.86 5.64 -0.71
N LEU A 141 15.74 6.58 -1.65
CA LEU A 141 14.51 6.81 -2.41
C LEU A 141 14.46 5.95 -3.67
N GLU A 142 13.25 5.73 -4.17
CA GLU A 142 13.04 5.09 -5.46
C GLU A 142 13.57 5.97 -6.61
N ASP A 143 14.12 5.34 -7.64
CA ASP A 143 14.77 5.99 -8.79
C ASP A 143 13.90 7.10 -9.42
N VAL A 144 12.59 6.85 -9.52
CA VAL A 144 11.63 7.80 -10.09
C VAL A 144 11.54 9.06 -9.24
N LEU A 145 11.41 8.92 -7.92
CA LEU A 145 11.30 10.06 -7.01
C LEU A 145 12.63 10.82 -6.91
N ALA A 146 13.76 10.11 -6.82
CA ALA A 146 15.09 10.71 -6.85
C ALA A 146 15.32 11.52 -8.15
N GLY A 147 14.91 10.97 -9.29
CA GLY A 147 14.97 11.63 -10.59
C GLY A 147 14.11 12.89 -10.68
N GLN A 148 12.99 12.97 -9.94
CA GLN A 148 12.16 14.17 -9.82
C GLN A 148 12.78 15.23 -8.89
N ILE A 149 13.51 14.81 -7.85
CA ILE A 149 14.13 15.70 -6.86
C ILE A 149 15.36 16.39 -7.44
N LEU A 150 16.23 15.65 -8.14
CA LEU A 150 17.50 16.17 -8.64
C LEU A 150 17.36 17.50 -9.42
N PRO A 151 16.44 17.65 -10.39
CA PRO A 151 16.20 18.89 -11.12
C PRO A 151 15.83 20.09 -10.24
N LEU A 152 15.29 19.86 -9.04
CA LEU A 152 14.84 20.90 -8.12
C LEU A 152 16.00 21.45 -7.26
N LEU A 153 17.14 20.76 -7.19
CA LEU A 153 18.30 21.20 -6.41
C LEU A 153 19.20 22.15 -7.21
N ASP A 154 19.82 23.11 -6.53
CA ASP A 154 20.77 24.03 -7.15
C ASP A 154 21.96 23.28 -7.76
N GLN A 155 22.54 23.81 -8.83
CA GLN A 155 23.53 23.09 -9.64
C GLN A 155 24.76 22.63 -8.83
N ASP A 156 25.25 23.46 -7.91
CA ASP A 156 26.43 23.15 -7.10
C ASP A 156 26.12 22.11 -6.02
N LEU A 157 24.99 22.28 -5.33
CA LEU A 157 24.51 21.30 -4.35
C LEU A 157 24.25 19.93 -4.99
N ARG A 158 23.61 19.93 -6.17
CA ARG A 158 23.35 18.71 -6.95
C ARG A 158 24.64 17.98 -7.31
N LYS A 159 25.68 18.71 -7.76
CA LYS A 159 26.99 18.12 -8.11
C LYS A 159 27.67 17.48 -6.89
N ASP A 160 27.70 18.18 -5.75
CA ASP A 160 28.31 17.66 -4.52
C ASP A 160 27.58 16.42 -4.01
N ILE A 161 26.24 16.47 -3.98
CA ILE A 161 25.41 15.31 -3.59
C ILE A 161 25.66 14.12 -4.53
N MET A 162 25.65 14.32 -5.85
CA MET A 162 25.88 13.23 -6.81
C MET A 162 27.28 12.63 -6.69
N TYR A 163 28.29 13.45 -6.42
CA TYR A 163 29.65 12.97 -6.18
C TYR A 163 29.72 12.05 -4.94
N ARG A 164 28.97 12.37 -3.89
CA ARG A 164 28.88 11.57 -2.65
C ARG A 164 28.10 10.29 -2.86
N VAL A 165 26.97 10.34 -3.57
CA VAL A 165 26.19 9.15 -3.96
C VAL A 165 27.07 8.16 -4.72
N ALA A 166 27.88 8.64 -5.68
CA ALA A 166 28.78 7.80 -6.47
C ALA A 166 29.90 7.14 -5.65
N ARG A 167 30.23 7.68 -4.47
CA ARG A 167 31.30 7.18 -3.57
C ARG A 167 30.76 6.49 -2.33
N LEU A 168 29.44 6.36 -2.21
CA LEU A 168 28.80 5.73 -1.07
C LEU A 168 28.96 4.21 -1.18
N GLU A 169 29.72 3.59 -0.27
CA GLU A 169 29.92 2.14 -0.28
C GLU A 169 28.91 1.41 0.63
N LYS A 170 28.91 1.75 1.92
CA LYS A 170 27.97 1.19 2.91
C LYS A 170 27.51 2.29 3.85
N LEU A 171 26.21 2.32 4.10
CA LEU A 171 25.61 3.15 5.12
C LEU A 171 25.79 2.46 6.49
N ASP A 172 26.40 3.17 7.43
CA ASP A 172 26.51 2.70 8.81
C ASP A 172 25.12 2.72 9.48
N PRO A 173 24.71 1.66 10.21
CA PRO A 173 23.45 1.65 10.94
C PRO A 173 23.25 2.86 11.86
N SER A 174 24.32 3.38 12.49
CA SER A 174 24.26 4.59 13.32
C SER A 174 23.95 5.86 12.52
N ALA A 175 24.44 5.95 11.28
CA ALA A 175 24.12 7.06 10.37
C ALA A 175 22.65 7.01 9.91
N MET A 176 22.08 5.80 9.81
CA MET A 176 20.66 5.64 9.51
C MET A 176 19.77 6.12 10.66
N GLU A 177 20.14 5.83 11.92
CA GLU A 177 19.43 6.35 13.10
C GLU A 177 19.52 7.88 13.21
N GLU A 178 20.67 8.46 12.86
CA GLU A 178 20.86 9.91 12.85
C GLU A 178 20.04 10.58 11.74
N LEU A 179 20.04 10.00 10.53
CA LEU A 179 19.20 10.43 9.43
C LEU A 179 17.72 10.42 9.83
N ASP A 180 17.28 9.36 10.50
CA ASP A 180 15.90 9.22 10.93
C ASP A 180 15.47 10.35 11.87
N LYS A 181 16.33 10.70 12.84
CA LYS A 181 16.09 11.82 13.77
C LYS A 181 16.03 13.17 13.08
N VAL A 182 16.91 13.41 12.11
CA VAL A 182 16.91 14.64 11.31
C VAL A 182 15.60 14.75 10.54
N LEU A 183 15.15 13.66 9.92
CA LEU A 183 13.90 13.64 9.17
C LEU A 183 12.68 13.82 10.07
N GLU A 184 12.64 13.15 11.22
CA GLU A 184 11.60 13.35 12.23
C GLU A 184 11.51 14.81 12.70
N HIS A 185 12.64 15.52 12.82
CA HIS A 185 12.64 16.94 13.16
C HIS A 185 11.92 17.78 12.08
N HIS A 186 12.25 17.57 10.80
CA HIS A 186 11.63 18.30 9.69
C HIS A 186 10.14 17.96 9.51
N ILE A 187 9.78 16.70 9.69
CA ILE A 187 8.41 16.20 9.51
C ILE A 187 7.54 16.59 10.70
N GLY A 188 8.06 16.48 11.93
CA GLY A 188 7.38 16.93 13.15
C GLY A 188 7.24 18.46 13.22
N ALA A 189 8.12 19.21 12.55
CA ALA A 189 8.04 20.65 12.39
C ALA A 189 7.18 21.09 11.19
N ALA A 190 6.67 20.17 10.37
CA ALA A 190 5.75 20.52 9.29
C ALA A 190 4.50 21.21 9.88
N PRO A 191 4.11 22.39 9.39
CA PRO A 191 3.09 23.20 10.03
C PRO A 191 1.76 22.43 10.06
N LYS A 192 1.12 22.39 11.23
CA LYS A 192 -0.30 22.03 11.38
C LYS A 192 -1.07 22.78 10.29
N ALA A 193 -1.52 22.04 9.28
CA ALA A 193 -2.35 22.60 8.23
C ALA A 193 -3.52 23.32 8.90
N ILE A 194 -3.63 24.61 8.57
CA ILE A 194 -4.60 25.56 9.08
C ILE A 194 -5.98 24.91 9.02
N ALA A 195 -6.57 24.63 10.18
CA ALA A 195 -8.00 24.45 10.30
C ALA A 195 -8.64 25.73 9.79
N ARG A 196 -9.18 25.67 8.57
CA ARG A 196 -10.09 26.71 8.09
C ARG A 196 -11.41 26.51 8.82
N ASP A 197 -11.50 27.14 9.98
CA ASP A 197 -12.78 27.66 10.45
C ASP A 197 -13.11 28.85 9.54
N VAL A 198 -14.22 28.71 8.80
CA VAL A 198 -15.27 29.67 8.38
C VAL A 198 -15.83 29.22 7.03
#